data_AF-A0A936EQF2-F1
#
_entry.id   AF-A0A936EQF2-F1
#
_cell.length_a   1.000
_cell.length_b   1.000
_cell.length_c   1.000
_cell.angle_alpha   90.00
_cell.angle_beta   90.00
_cell.angle_gamma   90.00
#
_symmetry.space_group_name_H-M   'P 1'
#
loop_
_entity.id
_entity.type
_entity.pdbx_description
1 polymer ?
#
loop_
_entity_poly.entity_id
_entity_poly.type
_entity_poly.pdbx_seq_one_letter_code
_entity_poly.pdbx_strand_id
1 'polypeptide(L)'
;MIPTAALSRRPVFTGVEAHEWQRAEASLDMARITLQPWRLCEALTALGRCERRSGNTDAAARRFDAALAWARVLGCADLLADLLCERGELAADRAPDAQAADGDGDPEAWLLARACAVEAAGLAAQTSDPTWEVRLLLRASDLFHRLGSADDAAALHLRAMQRQGRPVPGERPVQAADPQAHPTLQ
;
A
#
# COMPACT_ATOMS: atom_id res chain seq x y z
N MET A 1 -6.34 30.48 -25.69
CA MET A 1 -7.38 29.63 -25.07
C MET A 1 -6.83 29.16 -23.75
N ILE A 2 -7.30 29.72 -22.63
CA ILE A 2 -6.86 29.33 -21.28
C ILE A 2 -7.75 28.16 -20.86
N PRO A 3 -7.22 27.00 -20.47
CA PRO A 3 -8.06 25.89 -20.06
C PRO A 3 -8.73 26.24 -18.73
N THR A 4 -10.06 26.19 -18.77
CA THR A 4 -10.96 26.34 -17.63
C THR A 4 -10.55 25.35 -16.55
N ALA A 5 -10.03 25.85 -15.43
CA ALA A 5 -9.74 25.02 -14.26
C ALA A 5 -11.03 24.30 -13.87
N ALA A 6 -11.03 22.97 -14.01
CA ALA A 6 -12.05 22.13 -13.41
C ALA A 6 -12.04 22.47 -11.91
N LEU A 7 -13.07 23.20 -11.47
CA LEU A 7 -13.32 23.49 -10.07
C LEU A 7 -13.46 22.15 -9.38
N SER A 8 -12.36 21.67 -8.80
CA SER A 8 -12.33 20.48 -7.97
C SER A 8 -13.34 20.73 -6.86
N ARG A 9 -14.52 20.10 -6.96
CA ARG A 9 -15.51 20.10 -5.88
C ARG A 9 -14.76 19.67 -4.64
N ARG A 10 -14.70 20.56 -3.63
CA ARG A 10 -14.19 20.17 -2.32
C ARG A 10 -15.08 19.03 -1.82
N PRO A 11 -14.51 17.85 -1.50
CA PRO A 11 -15.27 16.78 -0.90
C PRO A 11 -15.97 17.27 0.39
N VAL A 12 -17.23 16.86 0.55
CA VAL A 12 -18.03 17.18 1.74
C VAL A 12 -17.82 16.07 2.74
N PHE A 13 -16.95 16.30 3.73
CA PHE A 13 -16.69 15.36 4.80
C PHE A 13 -17.57 15.63 6.03
N THR A 14 -17.82 14.61 6.83
CA THR A 14 -18.54 14.74 8.10
C THR A 14 -17.66 14.33 9.28
N GLY A 15 -17.78 15.04 10.41
CA GLY A 15 -17.13 14.69 11.68
C GLY A 15 -15.63 14.42 11.58
N VAL A 16 -15.23 13.16 11.85
CA VAL A 16 -13.83 12.71 11.92
C VAL A 16 -13.11 12.86 10.58
N GLU A 17 -13.78 12.54 9.46
CA GLU A 17 -13.18 12.62 8.12
C GLU A 17 -12.81 14.05 7.73
N ALA A 18 -13.63 15.03 8.17
CA ALA A 18 -13.36 16.44 7.92
C ALA A 18 -12.09 16.89 8.65
N HIS A 19 -11.90 16.41 9.88
CA HIS A 19 -10.72 16.72 10.66
C HIS A 19 -9.46 16.02 10.12
N GLU A 20 -9.57 14.78 9.65
CA GLU A 20 -8.48 14.06 8.97
C GLU A 20 -8.05 14.78 7.69
N TRP A 21 -9.03 15.21 6.88
CA TRP A 21 -8.77 16.00 5.68
C TRP A 21 -8.03 17.30 6.01
N GLN A 22 -8.56 18.09 6.96
CA GLN A 22 -7.97 19.36 7.37
C GLN A 22 -6.54 19.19 7.89
N ARG A 23 -6.29 18.14 8.68
CA ARG A 23 -4.94 17.82 9.16
C ARG A 23 -4.00 17.49 8.01
N ALA A 24 -4.47 16.71 7.03
CA ALA A 24 -3.67 16.31 5.87
C ALA A 24 -3.39 17.50 4.94
N GLU A 25 -4.35 18.40 4.71
CA GLU A 25 -4.14 19.67 3.98
C GLU A 25 -3.10 20.55 4.68
N ALA A 26 -3.25 20.78 5.98
CA ALA A 26 -2.30 21.59 6.75
C ALA A 26 -0.89 20.98 6.73
N SER A 27 -0.79 19.65 6.79
CA SER A 27 0.48 18.94 6.68
C SER A 27 1.10 19.09 5.30
N LEU A 28 0.30 19.03 4.24
CA LEU A 28 0.76 19.22 2.86
C LEU A 28 1.30 20.63 2.65
N ASP A 29 0.58 21.66 3.12
CA ASP A 29 1.01 23.05 2.98
C ASP A 29 2.30 23.31 3.74
N MET A 30 2.42 22.80 4.97
CA MET A 30 3.66 22.90 5.75
C MET A 30 4.82 22.17 5.05
N ALA A 31 4.58 20.97 4.53
CA ALA A 31 5.60 20.20 3.83
C ALA A 31 6.08 20.88 2.54
N ARG A 32 5.19 21.61 1.84
CA ARG A 32 5.56 22.42 0.67
C ARG A 32 6.42 23.62 1.05
N ILE A 33 6.03 24.35 2.10
CA ILE A 33 6.76 25.53 2.57
C ILE A 33 8.17 25.12 3.06
N THR A 34 8.26 24.00 3.76
CA THR A 34 9.51 23.50 4.34
C THR A 34 10.31 22.58 3.42
N LEU A 35 9.81 22.32 2.21
CA LEU A 35 10.42 21.45 1.20
C LEU A 35 10.83 20.09 1.76
N GLN A 36 9.94 19.43 2.51
CA GLN A 36 10.20 18.13 3.13
C GLN A 36 9.54 17.01 2.32
N PRO A 37 10.29 16.28 1.45
CA PRO A 37 9.69 15.35 0.48
C PRO A 37 9.00 14.16 1.13
N TRP A 38 9.53 13.68 2.27
CA TRP A 38 8.89 12.62 3.05
C TRP A 38 7.49 13.03 3.52
N ARG A 39 7.37 14.22 4.12
CA ARG A 39 6.08 14.76 4.59
C ARG A 39 5.13 15.12 3.45
N LEU A 40 5.66 15.54 2.30
CA LEU A 40 4.85 15.72 1.09
C LEU A 40 4.19 14.40 0.70
N CYS A 41 4.96 13.32 0.66
CA CYS A 41 4.46 12.00 0.33
C CYS A 41 3.38 11.53 1.33
N GLU A 42 3.66 11.59 2.63
CA GLU A 42 2.71 11.20 3.69
C GLU A 42 1.38 11.98 3.61
N ALA A 43 1.46 13.30 3.44
CA ALA A 43 0.28 14.16 3.35
C ALA A 43 -0.54 13.88 2.07
N LEU A 44 0.13 13.63 0.94
CA LEU A 44 -0.53 13.22 -0.30
C LEU A 44 -1.24 11.87 -0.15
N THR A 45 -0.61 10.88 0.48
CA THR A 45 -1.21 9.58 0.78
C THR A 45 -2.46 9.74 1.65
N ALA A 46 -2.38 10.55 2.72
CA ALA A 46 -3.50 10.78 3.62
C ALA A 46 -4.69 11.43 2.89
N LEU A 47 -4.44 12.44 2.05
CA LEU A 47 -5.48 13.06 1.22
C LEU A 47 -6.06 12.07 0.20
N GLY A 48 -5.22 11.24 -0.43
CA GLY A 48 -5.67 10.20 -1.35
C GLY A 48 -6.62 9.20 -0.70
N ARG A 49 -6.30 8.75 0.53
CA ARG A 49 -7.18 7.88 1.33
C ARG A 49 -8.50 8.56 1.68
N CYS A 50 -8.48 9.85 2.04
CA CYS A 50 -9.70 10.61 2.30
C CYS A 50 -10.59 10.71 1.06
N GLU A 51 -10.03 11.09 -0.10
CA GLU A 51 -10.77 11.16 -1.37
C GLU A 51 -11.36 9.80 -1.76
N ARG A 52 -10.58 8.71 -1.59
CA ARG A 52 -11.05 7.34 -1.87
C ARG A 52 -12.27 6.99 -1.02
N ARG A 53 -12.24 7.26 0.29
CA ARG A 53 -13.39 7.03 1.20
C ARG A 53 -14.62 7.86 0.84
N SER A 54 -14.43 9.08 0.36
CA SER A 54 -15.53 9.93 -0.12
C SER A 54 -16.01 9.60 -1.54
N GLY A 55 -15.46 8.56 -2.17
CA GLY A 55 -15.84 8.13 -3.52
C GLY A 55 -15.26 8.98 -4.65
N ASN A 56 -14.38 9.93 -4.36
CA ASN A 56 -13.73 10.77 -5.37
C ASN A 56 -12.49 10.07 -5.94
N THR A 57 -12.74 8.99 -6.69
CA THR A 57 -11.70 8.07 -7.20
C THR A 57 -10.68 8.77 -8.08
N ASP A 58 -11.09 9.75 -8.90
CA ASP A 58 -10.16 10.51 -9.76
C ASP A 58 -9.21 11.40 -8.96
N ALA A 59 -9.71 12.06 -7.89
CA ALA A 59 -8.86 12.87 -7.04
C ALA A 59 -7.90 11.99 -6.23
N ALA A 60 -8.39 10.87 -5.70
CA ALA A 60 -7.57 9.87 -5.02
C ALA A 60 -6.42 9.38 -5.91
N ALA A 61 -6.73 9.00 -7.15
CA ALA A 61 -5.74 8.54 -8.13
C ALA A 61 -4.64 9.58 -8.34
N ARG A 62 -5.00 10.84 -8.59
CA ARG A 62 -4.02 11.94 -8.73
C ARG A 62 -3.15 12.13 -7.49
N ARG A 63 -3.69 11.94 -6.29
CA ARG A 63 -2.91 12.07 -5.06
C ARG A 63 -1.94 10.91 -4.87
N PHE A 64 -2.38 9.69 -5.14
CA PHE A 64 -1.50 8.52 -5.11
C PHE A 64 -0.41 8.60 -6.18
N ASP A 65 -0.72 9.04 -7.40
CA ASP A 65 0.26 9.22 -8.47
C ASP A 65 1.34 10.26 -8.10
N ALA A 66 0.92 11.37 -7.47
CA ALA A 66 1.85 12.36 -6.95
C ALA A 66 2.71 11.82 -5.80
N ALA A 67 2.13 11.05 -4.87
CA ALA A 67 2.87 10.41 -3.79
C ALA A 67 3.87 9.39 -4.33
N LEU A 68 3.48 8.56 -5.31
CA LEU A 68 4.36 7.61 -5.99
C LEU A 68 5.57 8.29 -6.64
N ALA A 69 5.36 9.43 -7.30
CA ALA A 69 6.46 10.20 -7.86
C ALA A 69 7.48 10.63 -6.79
N TRP A 70 7.00 11.10 -5.63
CA TRP A 70 7.87 11.46 -4.51
C TRP A 70 8.54 10.24 -3.85
N ALA A 71 7.83 9.13 -3.68
CA ALA A 71 8.39 7.89 -3.13
C ALA A 71 9.56 7.37 -4.00
N ARG A 72 9.44 7.48 -5.33
CA ARG A 72 10.52 7.16 -6.28
C ARG A 72 11.72 8.10 -6.12
N VAL A 73 11.49 9.41 -5.97
CA VAL A 73 12.57 10.39 -5.72
C VAL A 73 13.29 10.10 -4.39
N LEU A 74 12.55 9.70 -3.36
CA LEU A 74 13.09 9.35 -2.05
C LEU A 74 13.86 8.03 -2.04
N GLY A 75 13.64 7.14 -3.02
CA GLY A 75 14.25 5.82 -3.07
C GLY A 75 13.80 4.86 -1.95
N CYS A 76 12.65 5.13 -1.31
CA CYS A 76 12.15 4.32 -0.21
C CYS A 76 11.27 3.17 -0.73
N ALA A 77 11.82 1.96 -0.78
CA ALA A 77 11.11 0.77 -1.26
C ALA A 77 9.86 0.45 -0.44
N ASP A 78 9.93 0.60 0.89
CA ASP A 78 8.81 0.35 1.80
C ASP A 78 7.61 1.25 1.47
N LEU A 79 7.85 2.55 1.30
CA LEU A 79 6.83 3.54 0.97
C LEU A 79 6.30 3.38 -0.46
N LEU A 80 7.20 3.09 -1.41
CA LEU A 80 6.83 2.85 -2.80
C LEU A 80 5.90 1.63 -2.93
N ALA A 81 6.23 0.53 -2.24
CA ALA A 81 5.40 -0.68 -2.26
C ALA A 81 4.00 -0.45 -1.64
N ASP A 82 3.91 0.28 -0.51
CA ASP A 82 2.62 0.63 0.10
C ASP A 82 1.72 1.39 -0.87
N LEU A 83 2.29 2.41 -1.52
CA LEU A 83 1.59 3.29 -2.44
C LEU A 83 1.17 2.58 -3.72
N LEU A 84 1.98 1.64 -4.21
CA LEU A 84 1.60 0.79 -5.34
C LEU A 84 0.40 -0.07 -4.98
N CYS A 85 0.36 -0.68 -3.79
CA CYS A 85 -0.83 -1.40 -3.33
C CYS A 85 -2.06 -0.48 -3.24
N GLU A 86 -1.95 0.70 -2.62
CA GLU A 86 -3.07 1.67 -2.55
C GLU A 86 -3.59 2.08 -3.93
N ARG A 87 -2.68 2.39 -4.85
CA ARG A 87 -3.02 2.80 -6.22
C ARG A 87 -3.62 1.66 -7.03
N GLY A 88 -3.11 0.45 -6.84
CA GLY A 88 -3.58 -0.77 -7.49
C GLY A 88 -4.96 -1.18 -6.99
N GLU A 89 -5.22 -1.09 -5.69
CA GLU A 89 -6.54 -1.36 -5.09
C GLU A 89 -7.59 -0.37 -5.60
N LEU A 90 -7.26 0.92 -5.67
CA LEU A 90 -8.15 1.93 -6.26
C LEU A 90 -8.45 1.65 -7.74
N ALA A 91 -7.47 1.16 -8.49
CA ALA A 91 -7.67 0.79 -9.90
C ALA A 91 -8.53 -0.48 -10.03
N ALA A 92 -8.29 -1.49 -9.19
CA ALA A 92 -9.09 -2.72 -9.15
C ALA A 92 -10.54 -2.43 -8.72
N ASP A 93 -10.80 -1.40 -7.92
CA ASP A 93 -12.17 -0.96 -7.58
C ASP A 93 -12.95 -0.48 -8.83
N ARG A 94 -12.26 -0.07 -9.91
CA ARG A 94 -12.84 0.40 -11.19
C ARG A 94 -12.86 -0.66 -12.29
N ALA A 95 -12.24 -1.80 -12.05
CA ALA A 95 -12.25 -2.95 -12.95
C ALA A 95 -12.85 -4.18 -12.23
N PRO A 96 -14.10 -4.11 -11.74
CA PRO A 96 -14.74 -5.27 -11.14
C PRO A 96 -14.87 -6.38 -12.18
N ASP A 97 -14.45 -7.58 -11.80
CA ASP A 97 -14.62 -8.85 -12.51
C ASP A 97 -14.07 -8.95 -13.94
N ALA A 98 -12.81 -9.40 -14.07
CA ALA A 98 -12.26 -9.90 -15.33
C ALA A 98 -13.00 -11.14 -15.90
N GLN A 99 -13.89 -11.74 -15.11
CA GLN A 99 -14.64 -12.96 -15.43
C GLN A 99 -16.11 -12.69 -15.76
N ALA A 100 -16.58 -11.45 -15.64
CA ALA A 100 -17.92 -11.07 -16.06
C ALA A 100 -18.01 -11.17 -17.59
N ALA A 101 -18.92 -12.00 -18.08
CA ALA A 101 -19.14 -12.21 -19.52
C ALA A 101 -19.61 -10.92 -20.24
N ASP A 102 -20.18 -9.99 -19.48
CA ASP A 102 -20.60 -8.66 -19.91
C ASP A 102 -19.50 -7.66 -19.49
N GLY A 103 -18.45 -7.54 -20.29
CA GLY A 103 -17.22 -6.80 -19.97
C GLY A 103 -17.39 -5.29 -19.79
N ASP A 104 -17.94 -4.87 -18.66
CA ASP A 104 -18.14 -3.46 -18.27
C ASP A 104 -16.95 -2.90 -17.44
N GLY A 105 -15.91 -3.71 -17.25
CA GLY A 105 -14.70 -3.32 -16.53
C GLY A 105 -13.77 -2.43 -17.38
N ASP A 106 -13.21 -1.38 -16.76
CA ASP A 106 -12.24 -0.51 -17.42
C ASP A 106 -10.91 -1.26 -17.67
N PRO A 107 -10.53 -1.54 -18.93
CA PRO A 107 -9.34 -2.32 -19.25
C PRO A 107 -8.04 -1.58 -18.88
N GLU A 108 -8.04 -0.25 -18.89
CA GLU A 108 -6.88 0.54 -18.45
C GLU A 108 -6.71 0.43 -16.94
N ALA A 109 -7.82 0.50 -16.19
CA ALA A 109 -7.80 0.30 -14.74
C ALA A 109 -7.32 -1.13 -14.37
N TRP A 110 -7.73 -2.15 -15.12
CA TRP A 110 -7.24 -3.52 -14.93
C TRP A 110 -5.72 -3.62 -15.14
N LEU A 111 -5.22 -3.08 -16.26
CA LEU A 111 -3.78 -3.09 -16.58
C LEU A 111 -2.97 -2.37 -15.52
N LEU A 112 -3.47 -1.24 -15.02
CA LEU A 112 -2.83 -0.45 -13.99
C LEU A 112 -2.81 -1.17 -12.65
N ALA A 113 -3.94 -1.77 -12.23
CA ALA A 113 -4.01 -2.58 -11.03
C ALA A 113 -3.00 -3.73 -11.07
N ARG A 114 -2.92 -4.42 -12.22
CA ARG A 114 -1.95 -5.51 -12.43
C ARG A 114 -0.51 -5.01 -12.37
N ALA A 115 -0.18 -3.91 -13.04
CA ALA A 115 1.16 -3.33 -13.02
C ALA A 115 1.60 -2.96 -11.60
N CYS A 116 0.69 -2.33 -10.84
CA CYS A 116 0.93 -2.00 -9.43
C CYS A 116 1.18 -3.24 -8.57
N ALA A 117 0.38 -4.30 -8.74
CA ALA A 117 0.54 -5.55 -8.00
C ALA A 117 1.89 -6.23 -8.29
N VAL A 118 2.30 -6.28 -9.56
CA VAL A 118 3.61 -6.82 -9.98
C VAL A 118 4.76 -6.03 -9.35
N GLU A 119 4.73 -4.70 -9.45
CA GLU A 119 5.80 -3.84 -8.93
C GLU A 119 5.88 -3.93 -7.39
N ALA A 120 4.73 -3.91 -6.69
CA ALA A 120 4.67 -4.06 -5.24
C ALA A 120 5.22 -5.43 -4.78
N ALA A 121 4.85 -6.52 -5.45
CA ALA A 121 5.35 -7.86 -5.14
C ALA A 121 6.86 -8.01 -5.36
N GLY A 122 7.40 -7.32 -6.37
CA GLY A 122 8.84 -7.24 -6.63
C GLY A 122 9.60 -6.47 -5.55
N LEU A 123 9.01 -5.39 -5.03
CA LEU A 123 9.58 -4.59 -3.94
C LEU A 123 9.47 -5.26 -2.57
N ALA A 124 8.53 -6.20 -2.38
CA ALA A 124 8.34 -6.87 -1.09
C ALA A 124 9.62 -7.55 -0.55
N ALA A 125 10.52 -8.04 -1.41
CA ALA A 125 11.80 -8.63 -0.96
C ALA A 125 12.83 -7.60 -0.46
N GLN A 126 12.62 -6.33 -0.78
CA GLN A 126 13.53 -5.22 -0.49
C GLN A 126 13.11 -4.46 0.77
N THR A 127 12.04 -4.90 1.43
CA THR A 127 11.53 -4.21 2.60
C THR A 127 12.39 -4.44 3.83
N SER A 128 12.45 -3.42 4.68
CA SER A 128 13.30 -3.43 5.87
C SER A 128 12.78 -4.37 6.97
N ASP A 129 11.47 -4.65 6.99
CA ASP A 129 10.78 -5.43 8.01
C ASP A 129 10.16 -6.71 7.40
N PRO A 130 10.50 -7.91 7.89
CA PRO A 130 9.89 -9.16 7.45
C PRO A 130 8.37 -9.22 7.63
N THR A 131 7.83 -8.58 8.67
CA THR A 131 6.38 -8.47 8.89
C THR A 131 5.74 -7.59 7.82
N TRP A 132 6.48 -6.59 7.34
CA TRP A 132 6.06 -5.75 6.23
C TRP A 132 6.09 -6.49 4.90
N GLU A 133 7.13 -7.28 4.63
CA GLU A 133 7.20 -8.16 3.45
C GLU A 133 5.95 -9.04 3.36
N VAL A 134 5.58 -9.71 4.46
CA VAL A 134 4.38 -10.57 4.52
C VAL A 134 3.11 -9.78 4.20
N ARG A 135 2.93 -8.61 4.81
CA ARG A 135 1.73 -7.78 4.57
C ARG A 135 1.61 -7.34 3.12
N LEU A 136 2.71 -6.91 2.50
CA LEU A 136 2.72 -6.52 1.09
C LEU A 136 2.42 -7.69 0.16
N LEU A 137 2.99 -8.88 0.43
CA LEU A 137 2.72 -10.07 -0.37
C LEU A 137 1.24 -10.46 -0.32
N LEU A 138 0.61 -10.37 0.85
CA LEU A 138 -0.81 -10.66 1.00
C LEU A 138 -1.70 -9.62 0.28
N ARG A 139 -1.33 -8.33 0.34
CA ARG A 139 -2.05 -7.28 -0.40
C ARG A 139 -1.93 -7.43 -1.93
N ALA A 140 -0.73 -7.74 -2.42
CA ALA A 140 -0.53 -8.02 -3.84
C ALA A 140 -1.24 -9.30 -4.28
N SER A 141 -1.27 -10.34 -3.43
CA SER A 141 -2.05 -11.57 -3.65
C SER A 141 -3.54 -11.28 -3.78
N ASP A 142 -4.11 -10.46 -2.89
CA ASP A 142 -5.51 -10.02 -2.96
C ASP A 142 -5.81 -9.27 -4.27
N LEU A 143 -4.92 -8.39 -4.71
CA LEU A 143 -5.04 -7.72 -6.01
C LEU A 143 -5.08 -8.72 -7.17
N PHE A 144 -4.16 -9.69 -7.21
CA PHE A 144 -4.18 -10.71 -8.27
C PHE A 144 -5.44 -11.56 -8.23
N HIS A 145 -5.95 -11.88 -7.04
CA HIS A 145 -7.20 -12.60 -6.87
C HIS A 145 -8.38 -11.82 -7.48
N ARG A 146 -8.51 -10.53 -7.14
CA ARG A 146 -9.54 -9.63 -7.69
C ARG A 146 -9.44 -9.45 -9.20
N LEU A 147 -8.22 -9.53 -9.76
CA LEU A 147 -7.98 -9.44 -11.21
C LEU A 147 -8.18 -10.77 -11.94
N GLY A 148 -8.53 -11.86 -11.24
CA GLY A 148 -8.75 -13.17 -11.80
C GLY A 148 -7.50 -14.01 -12.07
N SER A 149 -6.32 -13.58 -11.58
CA SER A 149 -5.06 -14.33 -11.70
C SER A 149 -4.81 -15.22 -10.47
N ALA A 150 -5.51 -16.35 -10.42
CA ALA A 150 -5.46 -17.26 -9.27
C ALA A 150 -4.06 -17.84 -9.02
N ASP A 151 -3.31 -18.15 -10.08
CA ASP A 151 -1.96 -18.73 -9.97
C ASP A 151 -0.97 -17.72 -9.37
N ASP A 152 -0.99 -16.47 -9.85
CA ASP A 152 -0.15 -15.39 -9.30
C ASP A 152 -0.52 -15.10 -7.84
N ALA A 153 -1.82 -15.07 -7.54
CA ALA A 153 -2.31 -14.88 -6.18
C ALA A 153 -1.82 -16.00 -5.24
N ALA A 154 -1.95 -17.26 -5.66
CA ALA A 154 -1.51 -18.42 -4.88
C ALA A 154 0.02 -18.44 -4.67
N ALA A 155 0.80 -18.09 -5.70
CA ALA A 155 2.25 -18.01 -5.60
C ALA A 155 2.71 -16.99 -4.54
N LEU A 156 2.08 -15.81 -4.51
CA LEU A 156 2.38 -14.78 -3.50
C LEU A 156 1.91 -15.18 -2.10
N HIS A 157 0.76 -15.82 -1.99
CA HIS A 157 0.25 -16.32 -0.71
C HIS A 157 1.19 -17.39 -0.11
N LEU A 158 1.65 -18.35 -0.93
CA LEU A 158 2.63 -19.35 -0.52
C LEU A 158 3.94 -18.71 -0.07
N ARG A 159 4.43 -17.71 -0.81
CA ARG A 159 5.62 -16.95 -0.42
C ARG A 159 5.44 -16.25 0.93
N ALA A 160 4.28 -15.67 1.20
CA ALA A 160 3.96 -15.04 2.48
C ALA A 160 4.00 -16.06 3.63
N MET A 161 3.40 -17.25 3.45
CA MET A 161 3.42 -18.33 4.45
C MET A 161 4.85 -18.83 4.73
N GLN A 162 5.67 -18.99 3.69
CA GLN A 162 7.08 -19.37 3.84
C GLN A 162 7.89 -18.33 4.64
N ARG A 163 7.56 -17.04 4.52
CA ARG A 163 8.20 -15.97 5.30
C ARG A 163 7.79 -16.00 6.77
N GLN A 164 6.52 -16.26 7.06
CA GLN A 164 6.02 -16.39 8.44
C GLN A 164 6.64 -17.60 9.18
N GLY A 165 6.90 -18.70 8.46
CA GLY A 165 7.52 -19.89 9.03
C GLY A 165 9.05 -19.82 9.19
N ARG A 166 9.70 -18.75 8.73
CA ARG A 166 11.16 -18.61 8.77
C ARG A 166 11.58 -17.87 10.05
N PRO A 167 12.46 -18.45 10.89
CA PRO A 167 13.01 -17.73 12.04
C PRO A 167 13.83 -16.52 11.56
N VAL A 168 13.64 -15.38 12.23
CA VAL A 168 14.36 -14.14 11.91
C VAL A 168 15.84 -14.32 12.29
N PRO A 169 16.80 -14.06 11.38
CA PRO A 169 18.22 -14.15 11.70
C PRO A 169 18.57 -13.21 12.87
N GLY A 170 18.84 -13.76 14.06
CA GLY A 170 19.15 -13.00 15.26
C GLY A 170 18.33 -13.39 16.49
N GLU A 171 17.17 -14.04 16.30
CA GLU A 171 16.48 -14.72 17.39
C GLU A 171 17.23 -16.01 17.71
N ARG A 172 18.14 -15.95 18.69
CA ARG A 172 18.61 -17.18 19.33
C ARG A 172 17.39 -17.84 19.94
N PRO A 173 17.08 -19.10 19.63
CA PRO A 173 16.09 -19.83 20.41
C PRO A 173 16.56 -19.77 21.86
N VAL A 174 15.70 -19.28 22.75
CA VAL A 174 15.91 -19.41 24.19
C VAL A 174 16.02 -20.91 24.44
N GLN A 175 17.25 -21.40 24.57
CA GLN A 175 17.49 -22.74 25.05
C GLN A 175 16.85 -22.79 26.43
N ALA A 176 15.78 -23.58 26.54
CA ALA A 176 15.20 -23.93 27.82
C ALA A 176 16.36 -24.40 28.70
N ALA A 177 16.65 -23.64 29.76
CA ALA A 177 17.70 -24.01 30.69
C ALA A 177 17.34 -25.38 31.26
N ASP A 178 18.23 -26.35 31.05
CA ASP A 178 18.12 -27.70 31.60
C ASP A 178 17.94 -27.59 33.12
N PRO A 179 16.80 -28.01 33.69
CA PRO A 179 16.57 -27.90 35.12
C PRO A 179 17.10 -29.14 35.84
N GLN A 180 18.35 -29.55 35.63
CA GLN A 180 18.98 -30.61 36.43
C GLN A 180 20.48 -30.39 36.66
N ALA A 181 20.79 -29.64 37.71
CA ALA A 181 22.02 -29.83 38.49
C ALA A 181 21.80 -29.30 39.92
N HIS A 182 21.15 -30.10 40.78
CA HIS A 182 21.29 -29.92 42.23
C HIS A 182 22.49 -30.76 42.69
N PRO A 183 23.55 -30.16 43.27
CA PRO A 183 24.60 -30.92 43.92
C PRO A 183 24.09 -31.42 45.28
N THR A 184 23.99 -32.74 45.43
CA THR A 184 23.82 -33.40 46.72
C THR A 184 25.14 -33.27 47.48
N LEU A 185 25.18 -32.43 48.51
CA LEU A 185 26.25 -32.43 49.50
C LEU A 185 26.03 -33.62 50.44
N GLN A 186 27.00 -34.53 50.50
CA GLN A 186 27.23 -35.42 51.63
C GLN A 186 28.34 -34.83 52.51
#